data_AF-A0AA34W9M2-F1
#
_entry.id   AF-A0AA34W9M2-F1
#
_cell.length_a   1.000
_cell.length_b   1.000
_cell.length_c   1.000
_cell.angle_alpha   90.00
_cell.angle_beta   90.00
_cell.angle_gamma   90.00
#
_symmetry.space_group_name_H-M   'P 1'
#
loop_
_entity.id
_entity.type
_entity.pdbx_description
1 polymer ?
#
loop_
_entity_poly.entity_id
_entity_poly.type
_entity_poly.pdbx_seq_one_letter_code
_entity_poly.pdbx_strand_id
1 'polypeptide(L)'
;MRLTKEQLIAAAHAAAKYLPAASADIMTELANRLDVTSVALSESLEQRKALAVENNFLLGMAARELSTSWLHNRAMLGMQAALLCLSQGDIKAAREWLEGTTDEAVAEMPDDMTPDGLQLWYDGYMRSSDGKNGFLTREESLIELGKSIPRTSVLIAALQSESGAKSLDEMATFWREQASKDNCSINMKSSYNLTAERAESYAAYVRYQAKNSEATSNGR
;
A
#
# COMPACT_ATOMS: atom_id res chain seq x y z
N MET A 1 20.31 -35.00 -7.75
CA MET A 1 20.54 -33.80 -6.90
C MET A 1 20.02 -32.59 -7.67
N ARG A 2 19.12 -31.79 -7.10
CA ARG A 2 18.51 -30.63 -7.78
C ARG A 2 19.43 -29.42 -7.54
N LEU A 3 19.99 -28.85 -8.60
CA LEU A 3 20.86 -27.67 -8.50
C LEU A 3 20.05 -26.45 -8.03
N THR A 4 20.65 -25.58 -7.24
CA THR A 4 20.07 -24.26 -6.94
C THR A 4 20.07 -23.39 -8.20
N LYS A 5 19.29 -22.30 -8.21
CA LYS A 5 19.26 -21.36 -9.34
C LYS A 5 20.67 -20.90 -9.73
N GLU A 6 21.43 -20.43 -8.74
CA GLU A 6 22.80 -19.92 -8.92
C GLU A 6 23.72 -20.99 -9.47
N GLN A 7 23.62 -22.23 -8.96
CA GLN A 7 24.38 -23.37 -9.47
C GLN A 7 24.00 -23.72 -10.91
N LEU A 8 22.73 -23.58 -11.29
CA LEU A 8 22.25 -23.86 -12.63
C LEU A 8 22.69 -22.80 -13.65
N ILE A 9 22.66 -21.51 -13.27
CA ILE A 9 23.20 -20.40 -14.07
C ILE A 9 24.71 -20.57 -14.25
N ALA A 10 25.44 -20.82 -13.16
CA ALA A 10 26.88 -21.05 -13.21
C ALA A 10 27.25 -22.27 -14.07
N ALA A 11 26.49 -23.36 -13.96
CA ALA A 11 26.67 -24.55 -14.80
C ALA A 11 26.38 -24.27 -16.28
N ALA A 12 25.36 -23.47 -16.59
CA ALA A 12 25.04 -23.08 -17.97
C ALA A 12 26.15 -22.24 -18.61
N HIS A 13 26.69 -21.24 -17.90
CA HIS A 13 27.84 -20.47 -18.39
C HIS A 13 29.12 -21.32 -18.51
N ALA A 14 29.32 -22.28 -17.60
CA ALA A 14 30.45 -23.21 -17.70
C ALA A 14 30.31 -24.15 -18.91
N ALA A 15 29.10 -24.66 -19.18
CA ALA A 15 28.81 -25.54 -20.30
C ALA A 15 28.93 -24.83 -21.66
N ALA A 16 28.55 -23.55 -21.74
CA ALA A 16 28.65 -22.74 -22.96
C ALA A 16 30.07 -22.74 -23.57
N LYS A 17 31.13 -22.83 -22.74
CA LYS A 17 32.54 -22.87 -23.18
C LYS A 17 32.89 -24.08 -24.04
N TYR A 18 32.10 -25.15 -23.96
CA TYR A 18 32.34 -26.41 -24.68
C TYR A 18 31.38 -26.60 -25.86
N LEU A 19 30.51 -25.62 -26.13
CA LEU A 19 29.53 -25.67 -27.21
C LEU A 19 30.02 -24.93 -28.47
N PRO A 20 29.54 -25.31 -29.67
CA PRO A 20 29.71 -24.50 -30.87
C PRO A 20 29.14 -23.09 -30.67
N ALA A 21 29.71 -22.08 -31.33
CA ALA A 21 29.42 -20.66 -31.11
C ALA A 21 27.91 -20.35 -31.01
N ALA A 22 27.11 -20.76 -32.00
CA ALA A 22 25.66 -20.51 -32.00
C ALA A 22 24.94 -21.14 -30.79
N SER A 23 25.35 -22.32 -30.34
CA SER A 23 24.76 -22.99 -29.17
C SER A 23 25.26 -22.40 -27.86
N ALA A 24 26.51 -21.92 -27.82
CA ALA A 24 27.08 -21.23 -26.67
C ALA A 24 26.38 -19.88 -26.40
N ASP A 25 26.05 -19.14 -27.46
CA ASP A 25 25.31 -17.87 -27.39
C ASP A 25 23.90 -18.10 -26.83
N ILE A 26 23.18 -19.10 -27.35
CA ILE A 26 21.84 -19.46 -26.86
C ILE A 26 21.89 -19.88 -25.38
N MET A 27 22.87 -20.69 -24.99
CA MET A 27 22.99 -21.16 -23.60
C MET A 27 23.30 -20.01 -22.63
N THR A 28 24.12 -19.05 -23.06
CA THR A 28 24.44 -17.84 -22.28
C THR A 28 23.21 -16.95 -22.15
N GLU A 29 22.47 -16.74 -23.24
CA GLU A 29 21.26 -15.92 -23.24
C GLU A 29 20.16 -16.54 -22.35
N LEU A 30 19.97 -17.86 -22.41
CA LEU A 30 19.03 -18.56 -21.54
C LEU A 30 19.41 -18.43 -20.05
N ALA A 31 20.70 -18.50 -19.73
CA ALA A 31 21.19 -18.31 -18.37
C ALA A 31 20.92 -16.89 -17.86
N ASN A 32 21.18 -15.87 -18.68
CA ASN A 32 20.91 -14.47 -18.36
C ASN A 32 19.41 -14.22 -18.15
N ARG A 33 18.55 -14.72 -19.06
CA ARG A 33 17.10 -14.56 -18.93
C ARG A 33 16.56 -15.27 -17.69
N LEU A 34 17.08 -16.45 -17.35
CA LEU A 34 16.71 -17.15 -16.12
C LEU A 34 17.10 -16.33 -14.89
N ASP A 35 18.28 -15.70 -14.89
CA ASP A 35 18.71 -14.86 -13.78
C ASP A 35 17.80 -13.65 -13.58
N VAL A 36 17.60 -12.86 -14.63
CA VAL A 36 16.74 -11.67 -14.60
C VAL A 36 15.30 -12.00 -14.18
N THR A 37 14.71 -13.04 -14.79
CA THR A 37 13.32 -13.42 -14.47
C THR A 37 13.17 -13.93 -13.03
N SER A 38 14.19 -14.59 -12.49
CA SER A 38 14.16 -15.07 -11.11
C SER A 38 14.24 -13.94 -10.08
N VAL A 39 15.03 -12.89 -10.36
CA VAL A 39 15.14 -11.71 -9.50
C VAL A 39 13.80 -10.97 -9.50
N ALA A 40 13.26 -10.68 -10.69
CA ALA A 40 11.95 -10.04 -10.83
C ALA A 40 10.81 -10.84 -10.16
N LEU A 41 10.83 -12.17 -10.27
CA LEU A 41 9.86 -13.02 -9.57
C LEU A 41 10.01 -12.94 -8.05
N SER A 42 11.24 -12.88 -7.54
CA SER A 42 11.50 -12.80 -6.11
C SER A 42 11.01 -11.46 -5.54
N GLU A 43 11.32 -10.35 -6.21
CA GLU A 43 10.85 -9.01 -5.86
C GLU A 43 9.31 -8.93 -5.92
N SER A 44 8.68 -9.47 -6.97
CA SER A 44 7.22 -9.50 -7.10
C SER A 44 6.55 -10.32 -5.98
N LEU A 45 7.16 -11.44 -5.56
CA LEU A 45 6.65 -12.24 -4.45
C LEU A 45 6.78 -11.52 -3.11
N GLU A 46 7.87 -10.77 -2.90
CA GLU A 46 8.04 -9.93 -1.71
C GLU A 46 7.02 -8.80 -1.65
N GLN A 47 6.79 -8.09 -2.76
CA GLN A 47 5.75 -7.08 -2.87
C GLN A 47 4.36 -7.69 -2.58
N ARG A 48 4.05 -8.87 -3.13
CA ARG A 48 2.77 -9.57 -2.85
C ARG A 48 2.60 -9.91 -1.38
N LYS A 49 3.64 -10.39 -0.71
CA LYS A 49 3.61 -10.70 0.72
C LYS A 49 3.36 -9.42 1.54
N ALA A 50 4.03 -8.33 1.20
CA ALA A 50 3.84 -7.05 1.86
C ALA A 50 2.38 -6.54 1.70
N LEU A 51 1.85 -6.59 0.48
CA LEU A 51 0.45 -6.22 0.20
C LEU A 51 -0.55 -7.10 0.96
N ALA A 52 -0.28 -8.40 1.09
CA ALA A 52 -1.17 -9.29 1.85
C ALA A 52 -1.22 -8.94 3.34
N VAL A 53 -0.08 -8.58 3.94
CA VAL A 53 -0.02 -8.12 5.34
C VAL A 53 -0.82 -6.83 5.52
N GLU A 54 -0.63 -5.87 4.61
CA GLU A 54 -1.32 -4.58 4.66
C GLU A 54 -2.83 -4.73 4.43
N ASN A 55 -3.24 -5.57 3.47
CA ASN A 55 -4.66 -5.84 3.23
C ASN A 55 -5.33 -6.44 4.47
N ASN A 56 -4.69 -7.40 5.13
CA ASN A 56 -5.21 -7.97 6.38
C ASN A 56 -5.32 -6.91 7.49
N PHE A 57 -4.34 -6.01 7.61
CA PHE A 57 -4.39 -4.91 8.57
C PHE A 57 -5.56 -3.95 8.27
N LEU A 58 -5.70 -3.52 7.02
CA LEU A 58 -6.79 -2.63 6.59
C LEU A 58 -8.17 -3.28 6.75
N LEU A 59 -8.30 -4.57 6.43
CA LEU A 59 -9.54 -5.32 6.67
C LEU A 59 -9.87 -5.38 8.16
N GLY A 60 -8.86 -5.60 9.02
CA GLY A 60 -9.03 -5.57 10.48
C GLY A 60 -9.50 -4.21 10.99
N MET A 61 -8.91 -3.12 10.48
CA MET A 61 -9.36 -1.76 10.79
C MET A 61 -10.78 -1.50 10.31
N ALA A 62 -11.09 -1.82 9.05
CA ALA A 62 -12.42 -1.64 8.48
C ALA A 62 -13.48 -2.43 9.25
N ALA A 63 -13.19 -3.67 9.66
CA ALA A 63 -14.08 -4.48 10.47
C ALA A 63 -14.32 -3.86 11.86
N ARG A 64 -13.27 -3.30 12.49
CA ARG A 64 -13.39 -2.58 13.76
C ARG A 64 -14.26 -1.34 13.61
N GLU A 65 -14.00 -0.49 12.63
CA GLU A 65 -14.78 0.73 12.38
C GLU A 65 -16.25 0.40 12.07
N LEU A 66 -16.51 -0.62 11.26
CA LEU A 66 -17.87 -1.07 10.95
C LEU A 66 -18.59 -1.59 12.21
N SER A 67 -17.89 -2.33 13.07
CA SER A 67 -18.44 -2.81 14.35
C SER A 67 -18.77 -1.64 15.29
N THR A 68 -17.87 -0.65 15.40
CA THR A 68 -18.11 0.57 16.18
C THR A 68 -19.27 1.38 15.63
N SER A 69 -19.38 1.52 14.31
CA SER A 69 -20.50 2.20 13.65
C SER A 69 -21.83 1.47 13.90
N TRP A 70 -21.83 0.13 13.85
CA TRP A 70 -23.00 -0.68 14.17
C TRP A 70 -23.46 -0.47 15.62
N LEU A 71 -22.53 -0.46 16.59
CA LEU A 71 -22.84 -0.16 18.00
C LEU A 71 -23.46 1.23 18.16
N HIS A 72 -22.89 2.26 17.52
CA HIS A 72 -23.46 3.61 17.55
C HIS A 72 -24.88 3.66 16.97
N ASN A 73 -25.10 2.99 15.83
CA ASN A 73 -26.42 2.94 15.20
C ASN A 73 -27.45 2.22 16.09
N ARG A 74 -27.07 1.09 16.68
CA ARG A 74 -27.90 0.37 17.65
C ARG A 74 -28.25 1.26 18.84
N ALA A 75 -27.29 2.00 19.39
CA ALA A 75 -27.53 2.91 20.49
C ALA A 75 -28.49 4.05 20.12
N MET A 76 -28.33 4.65 18.95
CA MET A 76 -29.26 5.68 18.46
C MET A 76 -30.70 5.16 18.33
N LEU A 77 -30.87 3.97 17.77
CA LEU A 77 -32.19 3.34 17.63
C LEU A 77 -32.81 2.98 18.99
N GLY A 78 -32.01 2.47 19.94
CA GLY A 78 -32.46 2.19 21.31
C GLY A 78 -32.93 3.46 22.04
N MET A 79 -32.18 4.56 21.91
CA MET A 79 -32.59 5.87 22.46
C MET A 79 -33.89 6.39 21.81
N GLN A 80 -34.05 6.25 20.49
CA GLN A 80 -35.29 6.64 19.80
C GLN A 80 -36.49 5.82 20.30
N ALA A 81 -36.33 4.51 20.49
CA ALA A 81 -37.37 3.65 21.05
C ALA A 81 -37.73 4.07 22.49
N ALA A 82 -36.73 4.37 23.33
CA ALA A 82 -36.95 4.85 24.69
C ALA A 82 -37.71 6.19 24.72
N LEU A 83 -37.36 7.15 23.85
CA LEU A 83 -38.07 8.42 23.74
C LEU A 83 -39.55 8.23 23.36
N LEU A 84 -39.84 7.28 22.46
CA LEU A 84 -41.22 6.94 22.11
C LEU A 84 -41.98 6.38 23.32
N CYS A 85 -41.40 5.44 24.07
CA CYS A 85 -42.00 4.89 25.29
C CYS A 85 -42.28 5.99 26.34
N LEU A 86 -41.34 6.92 26.53
CA LEU A 86 -41.53 8.07 27.42
C LEU A 86 -42.72 8.95 26.99
N SER A 87 -42.86 9.21 25.68
CA SER A 87 -44.00 9.98 25.15
C SER A 87 -45.36 9.32 25.39
N GLN A 88 -45.37 7.99 25.55
CA GLN A 88 -46.55 7.18 25.83
C GLN A 88 -46.79 6.99 27.34
N GLY A 89 -45.90 7.50 28.19
CA GLY A 89 -45.94 7.32 29.65
C GLY A 89 -45.42 5.97 30.14
N ASP A 90 -44.88 5.12 29.26
CA ASP A 90 -44.30 3.82 29.63
C ASP A 90 -42.82 3.96 30.01
N ILE A 91 -42.60 4.42 31.25
CA ILE A 91 -41.26 4.62 31.80
C ILE A 91 -40.50 3.30 31.95
N LYS A 92 -41.20 2.19 32.20
CA LYS A 92 -40.57 0.88 32.38
C LYS A 92 -39.97 0.40 31.06
N ALA A 93 -40.74 0.43 29.98
CA ALA A 93 -40.23 0.05 28.66
C ALA A 93 -39.08 0.98 28.20
N ALA A 94 -39.18 2.28 28.48
CA ALA A 94 -38.10 3.23 28.16
C ALA A 94 -36.78 2.86 28.86
N ARG A 95 -36.86 2.48 30.14
CA ARG A 95 -35.70 2.01 30.91
C ARG A 95 -35.10 0.74 30.32
N GLU A 96 -35.92 -0.26 29.98
CA GLU A 96 -35.44 -1.52 29.39
C GLU A 96 -34.69 -1.29 28.06
N TRP A 97 -35.16 -0.38 27.20
CA TRP A 97 -34.47 -0.01 25.96
C TRP A 97 -33.12 0.68 26.18
N LEU A 98 -33.01 1.53 27.21
CA LEU A 98 -31.78 2.21 27.56
C LEU A 98 -30.76 1.26 28.21
N GLU A 99 -31.20 0.45 29.17
CA GLU A 99 -30.36 -0.52 29.89
C GLU A 99 -29.75 -1.54 28.91
N GLY A 100 -30.54 -2.10 27.99
CA GLY A 100 -30.04 -3.02 26.95
C GLY A 100 -29.11 -2.41 25.90
N THR A 101 -28.97 -1.08 25.91
CA THR A 101 -27.98 -0.33 25.11
C THR A 101 -26.71 -0.05 25.92
N THR A 102 -26.84 0.20 27.22
CA THR A 102 -25.73 0.56 28.11
C THR A 102 -24.97 -0.65 28.65
N ASP A 103 -25.52 -1.86 28.61
CA ASP A 103 -24.84 -3.10 29.06
C ASP A 103 -23.51 -3.38 28.30
N GLU A 104 -23.37 -2.84 27.08
CA GLU A 104 -22.17 -2.98 26.26
C GLU A 104 -21.25 -1.72 26.33
N ALA A 105 -21.61 -0.73 27.14
CA ALA A 105 -20.84 0.50 27.29
C ALA A 105 -19.62 0.28 28.21
N VAL A 106 -18.46 0.79 27.79
CA VAL A 106 -17.21 0.74 28.57
C VAL A 106 -17.15 1.86 29.62
N ALA A 107 -18.00 2.89 29.50
CA ALA A 107 -18.00 4.03 30.42
C ALA A 107 -18.84 3.71 31.67
N GLU A 108 -18.18 3.62 32.83
CA GLU A 108 -18.85 3.46 34.11
C GLU A 108 -19.21 4.82 34.71
N MET A 109 -20.48 4.96 35.09
CA MET A 109 -20.98 6.14 35.79
C MET A 109 -20.76 5.96 37.30
N PRO A 110 -20.20 6.98 38.00
CA PRO A 110 -20.06 6.95 39.46
C PRO A 110 -21.39 6.77 40.19
N ASP A 111 -21.37 6.00 41.28
CA ASP A 111 -22.56 5.73 42.12
C ASP A 111 -23.11 7.00 42.81
N ASP A 112 -22.27 8.00 43.05
CA ASP A 112 -22.61 9.28 43.69
C ASP A 112 -22.94 10.41 42.69
N MET A 113 -23.21 10.06 41.42
CA MET A 113 -23.49 11.03 40.36
C MET A 113 -24.73 11.89 40.67
N THR A 114 -24.57 13.21 40.52
CA THR A 114 -25.65 14.19 40.64
C THR A 114 -25.99 14.78 39.27
N PRO A 115 -27.23 15.30 39.06
CA PRO A 115 -27.60 15.96 37.82
C PRO A 115 -26.63 17.08 37.39
N ASP A 116 -26.11 17.83 38.36
CA ASP A 116 -25.16 18.93 38.11
C ASP A 116 -23.77 18.42 37.68
N GLY A 117 -23.39 17.20 38.07
CA GLY A 117 -22.12 16.56 37.70
C GLY A 117 -22.13 15.84 36.34
N LEU A 118 -23.31 15.54 35.78
CA LEU A 118 -23.47 14.75 34.55
C LEU A 118 -22.75 15.36 33.36
N GLN A 119 -22.88 16.67 33.15
CA GLN A 119 -22.29 17.34 32.00
C GLN A 119 -20.75 17.28 32.06
N LEU A 120 -20.18 17.49 33.24
CA LEU A 120 -18.72 17.43 33.46
C LEU A 120 -18.16 16.02 33.24
N TRP A 121 -18.89 14.99 33.71
CA TRP A 121 -18.52 13.59 33.46
C TRP A 121 -18.57 13.27 31.96
N TYR A 122 -19.66 13.65 31.29
CA TYR A 122 -19.82 13.45 29.84
C TYR A 122 -18.70 14.13 29.06
N ASP A 123 -18.44 15.41 29.33
CA ASP A 123 -17.39 16.18 28.67
C ASP A 123 -16.00 15.59 28.91
N GLY A 124 -15.79 14.92 30.06
CA GLY A 124 -14.56 14.20 30.38
C GLY A 124 -14.31 12.98 29.50
N TYR A 125 -15.36 12.21 29.19
CA TYR A 125 -15.29 11.05 28.27
C TYR A 125 -15.20 11.44 26.79
N MET A 126 -15.57 12.68 26.46
CA MET A 126 -15.51 13.21 25.09
C MET A 126 -14.17 13.88 24.74
N ARG A 127 -13.14 13.77 25.60
CA ARG A 127 -11.78 14.25 25.32
C ARG A 127 -10.95 13.17 24.63
N SER A 128 -10.29 13.57 23.54
CA SER A 128 -9.28 12.75 22.85
C SER A 128 -8.09 12.43 23.77
N SER A 129 -7.38 11.34 23.49
CA SER A 129 -6.18 10.90 24.24
C SER A 129 -5.03 11.91 24.28
N ASP A 130 -5.07 12.95 23.45
CA ASP A 130 -4.11 14.06 23.41
C ASP A 130 -4.52 15.30 24.22
N GLY A 131 -5.67 15.24 24.91
CA GLY A 131 -6.11 16.29 25.83
C GLY A 131 -6.71 17.53 25.16
N LYS A 132 -6.98 17.50 23.85
CA LYS A 132 -7.70 18.57 23.15
C LYS A 132 -9.20 18.25 23.05
N ASN A 133 -10.02 19.31 23.02
CA ASN A 133 -11.47 19.20 22.90
C ASN A 133 -11.86 18.59 21.55
N GLY A 134 -12.41 17.38 21.59
CA GLY A 134 -13.16 16.79 20.48
C GLY A 134 -12.36 15.81 19.64
N PHE A 135 -13.05 14.73 19.27
CA PHE A 135 -12.76 13.82 18.18
C PHE A 135 -11.97 14.49 17.04
N LEU A 136 -11.00 13.75 16.48
CA LEU A 136 -10.25 14.19 15.30
C LEU A 136 -11.22 14.69 14.21
N THR A 137 -10.94 15.84 13.61
CA THR A 137 -11.63 16.27 12.40
C THR A 137 -11.42 15.24 11.29
N ARG A 138 -12.23 15.28 10.23
CA ARG A 138 -12.05 14.39 9.07
C ARG A 138 -10.63 14.51 8.49
N GLU A 139 -10.08 15.72 8.45
CA GLU A 139 -8.74 15.98 7.93
C GLU A 139 -7.65 15.42 8.84
N GLU A 140 -7.76 15.62 10.16
CA GLU A 140 -6.84 15.01 11.13
C GLU A 140 -6.93 13.48 11.15
N SER A 141 -8.14 12.93 11.03
CA SER A 141 -8.37 11.49 10.90
C SER A 141 -7.69 10.94 9.64
N LEU A 142 -7.78 11.65 8.51
CA LEU A 142 -7.10 11.28 7.27
C LEU A 142 -5.57 11.38 7.40
N ILE A 143 -5.05 12.37 8.11
CA ILE A 143 -3.61 12.50 8.39
C ILE A 143 -3.12 11.34 9.26
N GLU A 144 -3.82 11.02 10.35
CA GLU A 144 -3.46 9.90 11.24
C GLU A 144 -3.60 8.54 10.55
N LEU A 145 -4.68 8.33 9.77
CA LEU A 145 -4.82 7.15 8.92
C LEU A 145 -3.69 7.08 7.89
N GLY A 146 -3.32 8.21 7.29
CA GLY A 146 -2.22 8.31 6.34
C GLY A 146 -0.87 7.88 6.92
N LYS A 147 -0.62 8.09 8.22
CA LYS A 147 0.58 7.58 8.92
C LYS A 147 0.63 6.06 8.99
N SER A 148 -0.53 5.39 8.89
CA SER A 148 -0.66 3.93 8.91
C SER A 148 -0.65 3.31 7.51
N ILE A 149 -0.70 4.13 6.44
CA ILE A 149 -0.74 3.73 5.02
C ILE A 149 0.51 4.19 4.20
N PRO A 150 1.75 4.27 4.74
CA PRO A 150 2.88 4.74 3.92
C PRO A 150 3.28 3.74 2.83
N ARG A 151 2.99 2.44 2.97
CA ARG A 151 3.57 1.39 2.10
C ARG A 151 2.86 1.18 0.77
N THR A 152 1.52 1.17 0.71
CA THR A 152 0.80 1.10 -0.59
C THR A 152 1.21 2.27 -1.50
N SER A 153 1.39 3.47 -0.95
CA SER A 153 1.79 4.65 -1.72
C SER A 153 3.20 4.53 -2.29
N VAL A 154 4.14 3.98 -1.51
CA VAL A 154 5.52 3.70 -1.97
C VAL A 154 5.52 2.61 -3.04
N LEU A 155 4.74 1.54 -2.87
CA LEU A 155 4.63 0.46 -3.86
C LEU A 155 4.00 0.94 -5.18
N ILE A 156 2.96 1.77 -5.13
CA ILE A 156 2.35 2.37 -6.33
C ILE A 156 3.36 3.29 -7.01
N ALA A 157 4.09 4.12 -6.27
CA ALA A 157 5.11 5.00 -6.82
C ALA A 157 6.27 4.21 -7.45
N ALA A 158 6.68 3.09 -6.83
CA ALA A 158 7.70 2.19 -7.37
C ALA A 158 7.22 1.52 -8.67
N LEU A 159 6.01 0.96 -8.69
CA LEU A 159 5.42 0.35 -9.89
C LEU A 159 5.22 1.35 -11.03
N GLN A 160 4.79 2.57 -10.71
CA GLN A 160 4.65 3.65 -11.70
C GLN A 160 6.03 4.06 -12.24
N SER A 161 7.03 4.20 -11.38
CA SER A 161 8.41 4.52 -11.78
C SER A 161 9.03 3.41 -12.64
N GLU A 162 8.80 2.15 -12.29
CA GLU A 162 9.27 0.99 -13.06
C GLU A 162 8.58 0.91 -14.43
N SER A 163 7.26 1.13 -14.48
CA SER A 163 6.53 1.21 -15.75
C SER A 163 7.02 2.35 -16.64
N GLY A 164 7.33 3.51 -16.04
CA GLY A 164 7.91 4.66 -16.73
C GLY A 164 9.31 4.35 -17.28
N ALA A 165 10.18 3.76 -16.47
CA ALA A 165 11.52 3.35 -16.89
C ALA A 165 11.48 2.31 -18.02
N LYS A 166 10.55 1.34 -17.94
CA LYS A 166 10.35 0.33 -18.99
C LYS A 166 9.91 0.95 -20.32
N SER A 167 8.98 1.91 -20.29
CA SER A 167 8.56 2.60 -21.52
C SER A 167 9.69 3.40 -22.18
N LEU A 168 10.61 3.93 -21.37
CA LEU A 168 11.80 4.65 -21.85
C LEU A 168 12.84 3.69 -22.45
N ASP A 169 13.02 2.50 -21.88
CA ASP A 169 13.87 1.46 -22.48
C ASP A 169 13.32 0.97 -23.83
N GLU A 170 12.00 0.75 -23.92
CA GLU A 170 11.32 0.38 -25.17
C GLU A 170 11.47 1.48 -26.23
N MET A 171 11.40 2.74 -25.83
CA MET A 171 11.67 3.88 -26.71
C MET A 171 13.13 3.89 -27.18
N ALA A 172 14.10 3.61 -26.29
CA ALA A 172 15.51 3.55 -26.66
C ALA A 172 15.79 2.44 -27.69
N THR A 173 15.21 1.26 -27.49
CA THR A 173 15.33 0.12 -28.42
C THR A 173 14.72 0.47 -29.77
N PHE A 174 13.52 1.05 -29.80
CA PHE A 174 12.88 1.48 -31.05
C PHE A 174 13.75 2.45 -31.85
N TRP A 175 14.31 3.48 -31.22
CA TRP A 175 15.15 4.45 -31.94
C TRP A 175 16.50 3.86 -32.40
N ARG A 176 17.09 2.94 -31.63
CA ARG A 176 18.28 2.17 -32.04
C ARG A 176 17.99 1.29 -33.27
N GLU A 177 16.82 0.70 -33.35
CA GLU A 177 16.37 -0.05 -34.54
C GLU A 177 16.21 0.87 -35.76
N GLN A 178 15.60 2.06 -35.60
CA GLN A 178 15.48 3.03 -36.69
C GLN A 178 16.85 3.55 -37.17
N ALA A 179 17.81 3.71 -36.27
CA ALA A 179 19.18 4.12 -36.59
C ALA A 179 19.97 3.05 -37.38
N SER A 180 19.54 1.79 -37.27
CA SER A 180 20.19 0.64 -37.90
C SER A 180 19.67 0.33 -39.31
N LYS A 181 18.64 1.03 -39.79
CA LYS A 181 18.05 0.78 -41.12
C LYS A 181 18.94 1.23 -42.26
N ASP A 182 18.97 0.44 -43.33
CA ASP A 182 19.84 0.64 -44.50
C ASP A 182 19.64 1.98 -45.24
N ASN A 183 18.46 2.59 -45.15
CA ASN A 183 18.13 3.87 -45.79
C ASN A 183 18.17 5.07 -44.82
N CYS A 184 18.82 4.91 -43.66
CA CYS A 184 18.93 5.95 -42.66
C CYS A 184 20.12 6.89 -42.96
N SER A 185 19.84 8.16 -43.22
CA SER A 185 20.91 9.15 -43.45
C SER A 185 21.79 9.30 -42.21
N ILE A 186 23.06 9.70 -42.39
CA ILE A 186 24.00 9.92 -41.29
C ILE A 186 23.42 10.89 -40.24
N ASN A 187 22.74 11.95 -40.69
CA ASN A 187 22.13 12.93 -39.79
C ASN A 187 20.94 12.34 -39.02
N MET A 188 20.09 11.53 -39.67
CA MET A 188 19.00 10.81 -38.98
C MET A 188 19.54 9.79 -37.99
N LYS A 189 20.57 9.04 -38.36
CA LYS A 189 21.22 8.05 -37.51
C LYS A 189 21.76 8.68 -36.24
N SER A 190 22.46 9.82 -36.36
CA SER A 190 22.93 10.60 -35.22
C SER A 190 21.77 11.09 -34.34
N SER A 191 20.71 11.62 -34.94
CA SER A 191 19.53 12.08 -34.21
C SER A 191 18.80 10.97 -33.47
N TYR A 192 18.64 9.79 -34.08
CA TYR A 192 17.96 8.65 -33.45
C TYR A 192 18.77 8.06 -32.32
N ASN A 193 20.09 7.93 -32.48
CA ASN A 193 20.98 7.49 -31.40
C ASN A 193 20.97 8.45 -30.22
N LEU A 194 20.98 9.77 -30.47
CA LEU A 194 20.89 10.76 -29.40
C LEU A 194 19.56 10.67 -28.62
N THR A 195 18.44 10.42 -29.33
CA THR A 195 17.14 10.21 -28.68
C THR A 195 17.13 8.93 -27.83
N ALA A 196 17.75 7.85 -28.31
CA ALA A 196 17.89 6.61 -27.53
C ALA A 196 18.75 6.82 -26.27
N GLU A 197 19.90 7.49 -26.38
CA GLU A 197 20.77 7.79 -25.23
C GLU A 197 20.07 8.65 -24.18
N ARG A 198 19.25 9.62 -24.61
CA ARG A 198 18.43 10.43 -23.70
C ARG A 198 17.37 9.59 -22.97
N ALA A 199 16.73 8.68 -23.68
CA ALA A 199 15.74 7.77 -23.11
C ALA A 199 16.38 6.86 -22.04
N GLU A 200 17.54 6.28 -22.34
CA GLU A 200 18.31 5.45 -21.40
C GLU A 200 18.75 6.24 -20.15
N SER A 201 19.23 7.47 -20.37
CA SER A 201 19.64 8.36 -19.27
C SER A 201 18.45 8.72 -18.36
N TYR A 202 17.28 8.95 -18.94
CA TYR A 202 16.08 9.27 -18.18
C TYR A 202 15.51 8.05 -17.44
N ALA A 203 15.57 6.86 -18.04
CA ALA A 203 15.20 5.61 -17.38
C ALA A 203 16.11 5.34 -16.16
N ALA A 204 17.42 5.56 -16.31
CA ALA A 204 18.38 5.44 -15.21
C ALA A 204 18.09 6.46 -14.09
N TYR A 205 17.73 7.69 -14.44
CA TYR A 205 17.35 8.72 -13.48
C TYR A 205 16.08 8.37 -12.69
N VAL A 206 15.04 7.86 -13.35
CA VAL A 206 13.79 7.42 -12.70
C VAL A 206 14.05 6.27 -11.73
N ARG A 207 14.87 5.28 -12.13
CA ARG A 207 15.29 4.17 -11.24
C ARG A 207 16.08 4.66 -10.02
N TYR A 208 16.97 5.63 -10.21
CA TYR A 208 17.75 6.25 -9.13
C TYR A 208 16.87 7.00 -8.13
N GLN A 209 15.91 7.79 -8.62
CA GLN A 209 14.92 8.49 -7.80
C GLN A 209 14.09 7.51 -6.96
N ALA A 210 13.54 6.46 -7.58
CA ALA A 210 12.72 5.45 -6.89
C ALA A 210 13.48 4.76 -5.73
N LYS A 211 14.74 4.39 -5.97
CA LYS A 211 15.61 3.75 -4.97
C LYS A 211 15.94 4.67 -3.78
N ASN A 212 16.09 5.97 -4.02
CA ASN A 212 16.36 6.94 -2.96
C ASN A 212 15.10 7.31 -2.15
N SER A 213 13.92 7.28 -2.77
CA SER A 213 12.65 7.45 -2.03
C SER A 213 12.34 6.27 -1.10
N GLU A 214 12.70 5.04 -1.45
CA GLU A 214 12.58 3.88 -0.54
C GLU A 214 13.52 3.99 0.67
N ALA A 215 14.76 4.45 0.46
CA ALA A 215 15.75 4.59 1.53
C ALA A 215 15.36 5.64 2.59
N THR A 216 14.69 6.72 2.16
CA THR A 216 14.20 7.77 3.06
C THR A 216 12.93 7.37 3.81
N SER A 217 12.11 6.47 3.23
CA SER A 217 10.91 5.90 3.87
C SER A 217 11.22 4.86 4.95
N ASN A 218 12.32 4.10 4.85
CA ASN A 218 12.69 3.04 5.80
C ASN A 218 13.53 3.55 6.99
N GLY A 219 13.87 4.84 7.03
CA GLY A 219 14.72 5.48 8.05
C GLY A 219 13.97 6.33 9.10
N ARG A 220 12.65 6.20 9.21
CA ARG A 220 11.81 6.88 10.22
C ARG A 220 10.91 5.90 10.95
#